data_AF-A0A0Q0ZCP4-F1
#
_entry.id   AF-A0A0Q0ZCP4-F1
#
_cell.length_a   1.000
_cell.length_b   1.000
_cell.length_c   1.000
_cell.angle_alpha   90.00
_cell.angle_beta   90.00
_cell.angle_gamma   90.00
#
_symmetry.space_group_name_H-M   'P 1'
#
loop_
_entity.id
_entity.type
_entity.pdbx_description
1 polymer ?
#
loop_
_entity_poly.entity_id
_entity_poly.type
_entity_poly.pdbx_seq_one_letter_code
_entity_poly.pdbx_strand_id
1 'polypeptide(L)'
;MQTTNHILMIRPVDFKFNTQTAGNNKFQEATTQDNVQQQALTEFDGFVAMLRANGVDVTVINDTLQPETPDSIFPNNWVSFHEDGSVYLYPMFSENRRLERRKDIIDQIGEKFQLNHVSDLSFYEQQVLFLEGTGSMVLDRQHQIAYACLSVRTDEVVLNNFCMLTGYTPIVFQAVDESRFPIYHTNVMMCIGDKFAVVCLNSIPDPAEKEKVKQSLLNTGKELIDITFDQMNHFAGNMLQVQSKDGQSLLVMSEQAYLSLQPEQITTLTQYAKIIYAPLYTIEKNGGGSARCMLAEVHLPVGLDL
;
A
#
# COMPACT_ATOMS: atom_id res chain seq x y z
N MET A 1 -4.60 -15.52 5.59
CA MET A 1 -5.56 -15.16 4.52
C MET A 1 -4.97 -14.03 3.69
N GLN A 2 -5.30 -13.95 2.39
CA GLN A 2 -4.80 -12.86 1.53
C GLN A 2 -5.51 -11.55 1.79
N THR A 3 -6.83 -11.60 2.00
CA THR A 3 -7.71 -10.44 2.10
C THR A 3 -8.26 -10.27 3.52
N THR A 4 -8.65 -9.04 3.86
CA THR A 4 -9.41 -8.68 5.06
C THR A 4 -10.54 -7.74 4.68
N ASN A 5 -11.60 -7.69 5.49
CA ASN A 5 -12.65 -6.66 5.40
C ASN A 5 -12.39 -5.49 6.33
N HIS A 6 -11.37 -5.53 7.19
CA HIS A 6 -11.05 -4.47 8.14
C HIS A 6 -9.92 -3.59 7.62
N ILE A 7 -10.20 -2.30 7.44
CA ILE A 7 -9.24 -1.33 6.91
C ILE A 7 -9.09 -0.16 7.88
N LEU A 8 -7.85 0.24 8.15
CA LEU A 8 -7.51 1.52 8.77
C LEU A 8 -7.22 2.56 7.69
N MET A 9 -7.85 3.73 7.79
CA MET A 9 -7.58 4.91 6.98
C MET A 9 -7.36 6.12 7.88
N ILE A 10 -6.44 7.00 7.50
CA ILE A 10 -6.13 8.22 8.25
C ILE A 10 -6.69 9.42 7.50
N ARG A 11 -7.62 10.13 8.13
CA ARG A 11 -8.25 11.32 7.54
C ARG A 11 -7.29 12.49 7.68
N PRO A 12 -6.85 13.11 6.57
CA PRO A 12 -5.85 14.17 6.61
C PRO A 12 -6.40 15.46 7.19
N VAL A 13 -5.59 16.21 7.94
CA VAL A 13 -5.96 17.53 8.48
C VAL A 13 -5.15 18.69 7.87
N ASP A 14 -4.04 18.38 7.20
CA ASP A 14 -3.14 19.34 6.53
C ASP A 14 -2.48 18.70 5.28
N PHE A 15 -3.28 18.11 4.40
CA PHE A 15 -2.82 17.52 3.15
C PHE A 15 -2.33 18.59 2.19
N LYS A 16 -1.06 18.46 1.82
CA LYS A 16 -0.34 19.37 0.93
C LYS A 16 0.84 18.62 0.33
N PHE A 17 1.44 19.20 -0.71
CA PHE A 17 2.67 18.68 -1.28
C PHE A 17 3.79 18.61 -0.22
N ASN A 18 4.41 17.44 -0.06
CA ASN A 18 5.50 17.22 0.88
C ASN A 18 6.87 17.38 0.20
N THR A 19 7.58 18.45 0.54
CA THR A 19 8.91 18.74 -0.01
C THR A 19 9.98 17.71 0.40
N GLN A 20 9.81 17.02 1.54
CA GLN A 20 10.77 16.00 2.01
C GLN A 20 10.68 14.67 1.25
N THR A 21 9.58 14.41 0.54
CA THR A 21 9.37 13.19 -0.26
C THR A 21 9.53 13.45 -1.75
N ALA A 22 9.31 14.67 -2.22
CA ALA A 22 9.30 15.04 -3.62
C ALA A 22 10.60 14.71 -4.39
N GLY A 23 11.75 14.69 -3.70
CA GLY A 23 13.03 14.36 -4.32
C GLY A 23 13.13 12.92 -4.83
N ASN A 24 12.37 12.00 -4.25
CA ASN A 24 12.40 10.57 -4.58
C ASN A 24 11.02 9.94 -4.86
N ASN A 25 9.92 10.71 -4.76
CA ASN A 25 8.60 10.32 -5.25
C ASN A 25 8.26 11.10 -6.53
N LYS A 26 8.47 10.48 -7.70
CA LYS A 26 8.19 11.09 -9.01
C LYS A 26 6.71 11.22 -9.35
N PHE A 27 5.83 10.64 -8.55
CA PHE A 27 4.39 10.76 -8.73
C PHE A 27 3.82 12.01 -8.03
N GLN A 28 4.61 12.71 -7.21
CA GLN A 28 4.20 13.96 -6.57
C GLN A 28 4.46 15.17 -7.47
N GLU A 29 3.43 15.99 -7.65
CA GLU A 29 3.52 17.29 -8.33
C GLU A 29 3.14 18.42 -7.36
N ALA A 30 3.95 19.47 -7.35
CA ALA A 30 3.61 20.68 -6.62
C ALA A 30 2.46 21.41 -7.35
N THR A 31 1.41 21.78 -6.61
CA THR A 31 0.29 22.56 -7.14
C THR A 31 0.20 23.91 -6.46
N THR A 32 -0.15 24.95 -7.20
CA THR A 32 -0.47 26.29 -6.66
C THR A 32 -1.95 26.45 -6.29
N GLN A 33 -2.67 25.34 -6.10
CA GLN A 33 -4.11 25.38 -5.84
C GLN A 33 -4.38 25.73 -4.36
N ASP A 34 -5.25 26.72 -4.13
CA ASP A 34 -5.56 27.23 -2.78
C ASP A 34 -6.52 26.33 -1.96
N ASN A 35 -6.90 25.15 -2.48
CA ASN A 35 -7.93 24.29 -1.89
C ASN A 35 -7.57 22.79 -1.84
N VAL A 36 -6.29 22.44 -1.95
CA VAL A 36 -5.80 21.03 -1.98
C VAL A 36 -6.33 20.21 -0.81
N GLN A 37 -6.25 20.73 0.43
CA GLN A 37 -6.77 20.04 1.62
C GLN A 37 -8.27 19.75 1.53
N GLN A 38 -9.09 20.72 1.07
CA GLN A 38 -10.53 20.54 0.98
C GLN A 38 -10.93 19.53 -0.13
N GLN A 39 -10.19 19.53 -1.24
CA GLN A 39 -10.38 18.56 -2.31
C GLN A 39 -9.99 17.16 -1.86
N ALA A 40 -8.82 17.00 -1.22
CA ALA A 40 -8.36 15.74 -0.68
C ALA A 40 -9.32 15.18 0.39
N LEU A 41 -9.90 16.02 1.25
CA LEU A 41 -10.95 15.60 2.19
C LEU A 41 -12.19 15.09 1.47
N THR A 42 -12.61 15.75 0.38
CA THR A 42 -13.77 15.33 -0.40
C THR A 42 -13.53 13.97 -1.06
N GLU A 43 -12.35 13.77 -1.64
CA GLU A 43 -11.92 12.50 -2.23
C GLU A 43 -11.81 11.40 -1.17
N PHE A 44 -11.19 11.69 -0.03
CA PHE A 44 -11.06 10.77 1.10
C PHE A 44 -12.42 10.31 1.64
N ASP A 45 -13.31 11.26 1.96
CA ASP A 45 -14.63 10.96 2.51
C ASP A 45 -15.48 10.18 1.50
N GLY A 46 -15.39 10.53 0.21
CA GLY A 46 -16.03 9.79 -0.87
C GLY A 46 -15.50 8.36 -0.99
N PHE A 47 -14.19 8.17 -0.83
CA PHE A 47 -13.56 6.85 -0.88
C PHE A 47 -13.99 5.98 0.31
N VAL A 48 -14.00 6.53 1.52
CA VAL A 48 -14.53 5.88 2.73
C VAL A 48 -16.00 5.47 2.54
N ALA A 49 -16.83 6.37 2.01
CA ALA A 49 -18.24 6.09 1.77
C ALA A 49 -18.44 4.95 0.75
N MET A 50 -17.67 4.95 -0.34
CA MET A 50 -17.68 3.88 -1.35
C MET A 50 -17.30 2.52 -0.74
N LEU A 51 -16.21 2.47 0.04
CA LEU A 51 -15.77 1.23 0.71
C LEU A 51 -16.84 0.68 1.65
N ARG A 52 -17.40 1.54 2.51
CA ARG A 52 -18.46 1.15 3.46
C ARG A 52 -19.74 0.71 2.76
N ALA A 53 -20.12 1.36 1.67
CA ALA A 53 -21.29 0.97 0.85
C ALA A 53 -21.11 -0.42 0.20
N ASN A 54 -19.87 -0.85 -0.01
CA ASN A 54 -19.54 -2.20 -0.49
C ASN A 54 -19.22 -3.18 0.67
N GLY A 55 -19.58 -2.85 1.90
CA GLY A 55 -19.48 -3.76 3.04
C GLY A 55 -18.08 -3.91 3.64
N VAL A 56 -17.14 -3.02 3.31
CA VAL A 56 -15.82 -2.96 3.97
C VAL A 56 -15.95 -2.25 5.32
N ASP A 57 -15.29 -2.77 6.33
CA ASP A 57 -15.26 -2.23 7.68
C ASP A 57 -14.10 -1.24 7.85
N VAL A 58 -14.39 0.04 7.60
CA VAL A 58 -13.40 1.11 7.58
C VAL A 58 -13.34 1.84 8.92
N THR A 59 -12.22 1.68 9.63
CA THR A 59 -11.83 2.47 10.81
C THR A 59 -11.14 3.73 10.34
N VAL A 60 -11.75 4.89 10.60
CA VAL A 60 -11.18 6.19 10.24
C VAL A 60 -10.67 6.87 11.50
N ILE A 61 -9.41 7.27 11.50
CA ILE A 61 -8.82 8.08 12.57
C ILE A 61 -8.39 9.42 11.97
N ASN A 62 -8.69 10.52 12.67
CA ASN A 62 -8.26 11.84 12.23
C ASN A 62 -6.78 12.04 12.57
N ASP A 63 -6.04 12.61 11.61
CA ASP A 63 -4.69 13.07 11.90
C ASP A 63 -4.70 14.31 12.83
N THR A 64 -3.53 14.76 13.24
CA THR A 64 -3.31 15.94 14.08
C THR A 64 -2.55 17.02 13.31
N LEU A 65 -2.82 18.30 13.59
CA LEU A 65 -2.10 19.42 12.96
C LEU A 65 -0.64 19.50 13.39
N GLN A 66 -0.30 18.94 14.55
CA GLN A 66 1.04 18.92 15.10
C GLN A 66 1.35 17.51 15.63
N PRO A 67 2.48 16.90 15.21
CA PRO A 67 3.47 17.44 14.25
C PRO A 67 2.93 17.53 12.82
N GLU A 68 3.63 18.25 11.93
CA GLU A 68 3.23 18.37 10.52
C GLU A 68 3.57 17.09 9.72
N THR A 69 2.53 16.29 9.44
CA THR A 69 2.61 15.01 8.73
C THR A 69 1.67 14.97 7.51
N PRO A 70 1.98 15.70 6.43
CA PRO A 70 1.08 15.84 5.28
C PRO A 70 0.79 14.52 4.53
N ASP A 71 1.66 13.51 4.65
CA ASP A 71 1.51 12.19 4.04
C ASP A 71 0.87 11.14 4.98
N SER A 72 0.38 11.54 6.16
CA SER A 72 -0.23 10.62 7.15
C SER A 72 -1.43 9.85 6.61
N ILE A 73 -2.07 10.36 5.55
CA ILE A 73 -3.12 9.72 4.76
C ILE A 73 -2.70 8.34 4.21
N PHE A 74 -1.40 8.03 4.16
CA PHE A 74 -0.85 6.76 3.69
C PHE A 74 -0.33 5.86 4.83
N PRO A 75 -1.21 5.32 5.69
CA PRO A 75 -0.80 4.55 6.88
C PRO A 75 -0.08 3.24 6.54
N ASN A 76 -0.30 2.72 5.34
CA ASN A 76 0.25 1.45 4.90
C ASN A 76 1.79 1.44 4.85
N ASN A 77 2.42 2.63 4.89
CA ASN A 77 3.86 2.78 4.87
C ASN A 77 4.51 2.62 6.24
N TRP A 78 3.81 2.94 7.34
CA TRP A 78 4.43 2.94 8.67
C TRP A 78 3.93 1.81 9.57
N VAL A 79 2.79 1.17 9.25
CA VAL A 79 2.24 0.03 10.01
C VAL A 79 1.72 -1.10 9.14
N SER A 80 1.82 -2.33 9.65
CA SER A 80 1.09 -3.49 9.14
C SER A 80 0.61 -4.38 10.28
N PHE A 81 -0.50 -5.07 10.04
CA PHE A 81 -1.19 -5.90 11.01
C PHE A 81 -1.31 -7.34 10.47
N HIS A 82 -1.14 -8.34 11.34
CA HIS A 82 -1.02 -9.75 10.95
C HIS A 82 -1.94 -10.68 11.76
N GLU A 83 -2.28 -11.84 11.19
CA GLU A 83 -3.30 -12.77 11.71
C GLU A 83 -2.94 -13.42 13.04
N ASP A 84 -1.66 -13.46 13.38
CA ASP A 84 -1.14 -13.93 14.66
C ASP A 84 -1.25 -12.86 15.77
N GLY A 85 -1.88 -11.72 15.50
CA GLY A 85 -1.98 -10.59 16.42
C GLY A 85 -0.73 -9.71 16.46
N SER A 86 0.24 -9.92 15.57
CA SER A 86 1.44 -9.10 15.49
C SER A 86 1.19 -7.78 14.75
N VAL A 87 1.75 -6.70 15.28
CA VAL A 87 1.80 -5.37 14.66
C VAL A 87 3.26 -5.01 14.39
N TYR A 88 3.57 -4.53 13.20
CA TYR A 88 4.93 -4.06 12.86
C TYR A 88 4.90 -2.57 12.56
N LEU A 89 5.84 -1.83 13.18
CA LEU A 89 6.10 -0.43 12.90
C LEU A 89 7.40 -0.30 12.10
N TYR A 90 7.41 0.59 11.13
CA TYR A 90 8.42 0.58 10.08
C TYR A 90 9.34 1.82 10.08
N PRO A 91 10.63 1.66 9.72
CA PRO A 91 11.55 2.77 9.54
C PRO A 91 11.23 3.53 8.24
N MET A 92 11.07 4.85 8.36
CA MET A 92 10.65 5.75 7.27
C MET A 92 11.80 6.63 6.81
N PHE A 93 11.95 6.79 5.49
CA PHE A 93 13.06 7.55 4.91
C PHE A 93 12.99 9.03 5.31
N SER A 94 11.85 9.68 4.99
CA SER A 94 11.63 11.10 5.26
C SER A 94 11.35 11.35 6.74
N GLU A 95 12.04 12.35 7.32
CA GLU A 95 12.00 12.59 8.76
C GLU A 95 10.62 12.98 9.27
N ASN A 96 9.87 13.81 8.53
CA ASN A 96 8.53 14.18 8.94
C ASN A 96 7.58 12.96 8.97
N ARG A 97 7.75 12.01 8.05
CA ARG A 97 6.94 10.79 8.00
C ARG A 97 7.17 9.85 9.18
N ARG A 98 8.34 9.94 9.85
CA ARG A 98 8.62 9.17 11.09
C ARG A 98 7.66 9.52 12.22
N LEU A 99 7.13 10.75 12.19
CA LEU A 99 6.20 11.28 13.17
C LEU A 99 4.75 10.79 12.96
N GLU A 100 4.46 10.13 11.83
CA GLU A 100 3.16 9.51 11.53
C GLU A 100 2.90 8.28 12.43
N ARG A 101 3.98 7.65 12.95
CA ARG A 101 3.88 6.51 13.86
C ARG A 101 3.32 6.94 15.21
N ARG A 102 2.03 6.68 15.39
CA ARG A 102 1.24 7.17 16.52
C ARG A 102 0.73 6.03 17.39
N LYS A 103 1.12 6.03 18.67
CA LYS A 103 0.70 5.01 19.65
C LYS A 103 -0.82 5.02 19.86
N ASP A 104 -1.43 6.21 19.87
CA ASP A 104 -2.87 6.35 20.10
C ASP A 104 -3.72 5.70 19.00
N ILE A 105 -3.18 5.58 17.78
CA ILE A 105 -3.80 4.83 16.69
C ILE A 105 -3.78 3.33 16.99
N ILE A 106 -2.64 2.81 17.44
CA ILE A 106 -2.49 1.39 17.79
C ILE A 106 -3.39 1.02 18.98
N ASP A 107 -3.46 1.90 19.98
CA ASP A 107 -4.33 1.71 21.15
C ASP A 107 -5.81 1.63 20.76
N GLN A 108 -6.29 2.53 19.89
CA GLN A 108 -7.67 2.52 19.37
C GLN A 108 -7.98 1.25 18.55
N ILE A 109 -7.04 0.77 17.74
CA ILE A 109 -7.19 -0.51 17.04
C ILE A 109 -7.32 -1.66 18.05
N GLY A 110 -6.57 -1.61 19.15
CA GLY A 110 -6.63 -2.61 20.22
C GLY A 110 -7.90 -2.62 21.07
N GLU A 111 -8.78 -1.61 20.95
CA GLU A 111 -10.11 -1.65 21.56
C GLU A 111 -11.02 -2.70 20.88
N LYS A 112 -10.74 -3.06 19.63
CA LYS A 112 -11.54 -3.98 18.82
C LYS A 112 -10.83 -5.30 18.48
N PHE A 113 -9.52 -5.25 18.34
CA PHE A 113 -8.71 -6.38 17.85
C PHE A 113 -7.74 -6.87 18.91
N GLN A 114 -7.34 -8.14 18.80
CA GLN A 114 -6.34 -8.75 19.66
C GLN A 114 -4.93 -8.37 19.17
N LEU A 115 -4.19 -7.63 20.00
CA LEU A 115 -2.78 -7.29 19.75
C LEU A 115 -1.93 -8.14 20.70
N ASN A 116 -1.18 -9.07 20.13
CA ASN A 116 -0.31 -9.97 20.88
C ASN A 116 1.08 -9.37 21.08
N HIS A 117 1.61 -8.69 20.05
CA HIS A 117 2.93 -8.09 20.10
C HIS A 117 3.03 -6.90 19.13
N VAL A 118 3.81 -5.89 19.52
CA VAL A 118 4.17 -4.76 18.66
C VAL A 118 5.69 -4.78 18.44
N SER A 119 6.10 -5.08 17.21
CA SER A 119 7.50 -5.09 16.77
C SER A 119 7.85 -3.75 16.12
N ASP A 120 8.68 -2.95 16.79
CA ASP A 120 9.13 -1.67 16.24
C ASP A 120 10.48 -1.83 15.53
N LEU A 121 10.46 -1.71 14.20
CA LEU A 121 11.66 -1.76 13.34
C LEU A 121 12.24 -0.35 13.09
N SER A 122 11.66 0.72 13.65
CA SER A 122 12.10 2.10 13.42
C SER A 122 13.51 2.39 13.93
N PHE A 123 14.07 1.56 14.81
CA PHE A 123 15.46 1.70 15.26
C PHE A 123 16.48 1.63 14.11
N TYR A 124 16.14 1.02 12.96
CA TYR A 124 16.97 1.00 11.76
C TYR A 124 17.18 2.40 11.14
N GLU A 125 16.34 3.38 11.47
CA GLU A 125 16.51 4.77 11.03
C GLU A 125 17.84 5.37 11.52
N GLN A 126 18.34 4.92 12.69
CA GLN A 126 19.64 5.33 13.23
C GLN A 126 20.83 4.83 12.38
N GLN A 127 20.60 3.80 11.57
CA GLN A 127 21.57 3.21 10.65
C GLN A 127 21.32 3.65 9.20
N VAL A 128 20.35 4.55 8.96
CA VAL A 128 19.95 5.01 7.62
C VAL A 128 19.46 3.85 6.74
N LEU A 129 18.80 2.87 7.35
CA LEU A 129 18.16 1.73 6.67
C LEU A 129 16.65 1.83 6.83
N PHE A 130 15.90 1.63 5.74
CA PHE A 130 14.46 1.93 5.67
C PHE A 130 13.67 0.78 5.05
N LEU A 131 12.39 0.70 5.41
CA LEU A 131 11.44 -0.28 4.86
C LEU A 131 10.05 0.29 5.09
N GLU A 132 9.50 1.06 4.16
CA GLU A 132 8.21 1.75 4.30
C GLU A 132 7.01 0.79 4.12
N GLY A 133 6.94 -0.22 5.01
CA GLY A 133 5.80 -1.09 5.21
C GLY A 133 5.31 -1.78 3.94
N THR A 134 3.99 -1.81 3.76
CA THR A 134 3.36 -2.40 2.56
C THR A 134 3.37 -1.46 1.36
N GLY A 135 4.06 -0.31 1.45
CA GLY A 135 4.53 0.47 0.32
C GLY A 135 5.75 -0.19 -0.32
N SER A 136 6.77 -0.42 0.51
CA SER A 136 8.00 -1.12 0.14
C SER A 136 7.82 -2.61 -0.15
N MET A 137 6.76 -3.22 0.35
CA MET A 137 6.51 -4.66 0.21
C MET A 137 5.12 -4.95 -0.37
N VAL A 138 5.03 -5.94 -1.24
CA VAL A 138 3.76 -6.58 -1.63
C VAL A 138 3.76 -8.01 -1.10
N LEU A 139 2.81 -8.31 -0.22
CA LEU A 139 2.75 -9.58 0.49
C LEU A 139 1.78 -10.53 -0.21
N ASP A 140 2.29 -11.68 -0.65
CA ASP A 140 1.47 -12.87 -0.86
C ASP A 140 1.35 -13.60 0.48
N ARG A 141 0.32 -13.23 1.24
CA ARG A 141 0.12 -13.68 2.61
C ARG A 141 -0.23 -15.17 2.67
N GLN A 142 -0.89 -15.70 1.64
CA GLN A 142 -1.24 -17.12 1.56
C GLN A 142 -0.01 -18.01 1.39
N HIS A 143 0.98 -17.55 0.62
CA HIS A 143 2.20 -18.32 0.35
C HIS A 143 3.42 -17.83 1.15
N GLN A 144 3.22 -16.84 2.03
CA GLN A 144 4.27 -16.20 2.82
C GLN A 144 5.44 -15.71 1.96
N ILE A 145 5.15 -14.97 0.88
CA ILE A 145 6.16 -14.36 0.01
C ILE A 145 6.08 -12.84 0.09
N ALA A 146 7.23 -12.18 0.31
CA ALA A 146 7.33 -10.72 0.32
C ALA A 146 8.09 -10.26 -0.93
N TYR A 147 7.38 -9.62 -1.86
CA TYR A 147 7.97 -9.03 -3.05
C TYR A 147 8.40 -7.59 -2.75
N ALA A 148 9.65 -7.27 -3.03
CA ALA A 148 10.22 -5.96 -2.74
C ALA A 148 11.23 -5.54 -3.81
N CYS A 149 10.97 -4.40 -4.44
CA CYS A 149 11.95 -3.69 -5.23
C CYS A 149 12.81 -2.82 -4.31
N LEU A 150 14.14 -2.91 -4.45
CA LEU A 150 15.06 -2.09 -3.65
C LEU A 150 15.00 -0.63 -4.09
N SER A 151 15.09 0.26 -3.11
CA SER A 151 15.08 1.70 -3.34
C SER A 151 15.67 2.42 -2.13
N VAL A 152 15.72 3.75 -2.16
CA VAL A 152 16.09 4.56 -0.98
C VAL A 152 15.12 4.38 0.20
N ARG A 153 13.96 3.78 -0.02
CA ARG A 153 12.91 3.51 0.99
C ARG A 153 12.77 2.03 1.33
N THR A 154 13.52 1.16 0.65
CA THR A 154 13.44 -0.30 0.79
C THR A 154 14.84 -0.88 0.83
N ASP A 155 15.32 -1.16 2.03
CA ASP A 155 16.61 -1.76 2.31
C ASP A 155 16.48 -3.27 2.53
N GLU A 156 17.39 -4.02 1.93
CA GLU A 156 17.38 -5.49 1.97
C GLU A 156 17.65 -6.05 3.37
N VAL A 157 18.44 -5.37 4.21
CA VAL A 157 18.74 -5.84 5.58
C VAL A 157 17.49 -5.78 6.43
N VAL A 158 16.74 -4.68 6.36
CA VAL A 158 15.51 -4.50 7.13
C VAL A 158 14.43 -5.47 6.63
N LEU A 159 14.31 -5.64 5.30
CA LEU A 159 13.41 -6.61 4.69
C LEU A 159 13.70 -8.05 5.17
N ASN A 160 14.97 -8.45 5.17
CA ASN A 160 15.36 -9.79 5.63
C ASN A 160 15.07 -9.99 7.11
N ASN A 161 15.22 -8.95 7.95
CA ASN A 161 14.83 -9.01 9.35
C ASN A 161 13.31 -9.18 9.51
N PHE A 162 12.51 -8.39 8.78
CA PHE A 162 11.05 -8.53 8.76
C PHE A 162 10.63 -9.95 8.35
N CYS A 163 11.19 -10.47 7.26
CA CYS A 163 10.94 -11.82 6.76
C CYS A 163 11.31 -12.90 7.79
N MET A 164 12.43 -12.76 8.49
CA MET A 164 12.84 -13.67 9.56
C MET A 164 11.85 -13.65 10.75
N LEU A 165 11.33 -12.49 11.14
CA LEU A 165 10.37 -12.34 12.23
C LEU A 165 8.97 -12.87 11.87
N THR A 166 8.59 -12.80 10.60
CA THR A 166 7.22 -13.11 10.13
C THR A 166 7.11 -14.45 9.41
N GLY A 167 8.23 -15.08 9.06
CA GLY A 167 8.27 -16.32 8.29
C GLY A 167 8.07 -16.12 6.77
N TYR A 168 8.08 -14.88 6.28
CA TYR A 168 8.00 -14.63 4.84
C TYR A 168 9.31 -14.96 4.13
N THR A 169 9.23 -15.40 2.87
CA THR A 169 10.36 -15.55 1.97
C THR A 169 10.50 -14.30 1.10
N PRO A 170 11.64 -13.60 1.10
CA PRO A 170 11.82 -12.40 0.30
C PRO A 170 12.09 -12.72 -1.18
N ILE A 171 11.40 -12.03 -2.08
CA ILE A 171 11.72 -11.92 -3.50
C ILE A 171 12.17 -10.48 -3.76
N VAL A 172 13.49 -10.30 -3.68
CA VAL A 172 14.17 -9.02 -3.91
C VAL A 172 14.52 -8.87 -5.40
N PHE A 173 14.34 -7.65 -5.92
CA PHE A 173 14.68 -7.25 -7.29
C PHE A 173 14.91 -5.73 -7.40
N GLN A 174 15.35 -5.26 -8.55
CA GLN A 174 15.46 -3.85 -8.92
C GLN A 174 14.33 -3.47 -9.88
N ALA A 175 13.78 -2.28 -9.73
CA ALA A 175 12.77 -1.75 -10.65
C ALA A 175 13.01 -0.27 -10.96
N VAL A 176 12.74 0.10 -12.22
CA VAL A 176 12.87 1.47 -12.73
C VAL A 176 11.64 1.85 -13.56
N ASP A 177 11.33 3.15 -13.63
CA ASP A 177 10.34 3.69 -14.55
C ASP A 177 10.84 3.74 -16.00
N GLU A 178 10.00 4.24 -16.91
CA GLU A 178 10.33 4.40 -18.33
C GLU A 178 11.56 5.30 -18.57
N SER A 179 11.79 6.26 -17.68
CA SER A 179 12.95 7.17 -17.69
C SER A 179 14.17 6.61 -16.96
N ARG A 180 14.14 5.31 -16.58
CA ARG A 180 15.21 4.61 -15.84
C ARG A 180 15.44 5.13 -14.43
N PHE A 181 14.49 5.87 -13.86
CA PHE A 181 14.53 6.31 -12.47
C PHE A 181 14.04 5.19 -11.54
N PRO A 182 14.68 4.94 -10.38
CA PRO A 182 14.27 3.87 -9.47
C PRO A 182 12.81 4.00 -9.01
N ILE A 183 12.08 2.89 -9.05
CA ILE A 183 10.74 2.80 -8.44
C ILE A 183 10.90 2.84 -6.92
N TYR A 184 10.24 3.78 -6.27
CA TYR A 184 10.44 4.03 -4.84
C TYR A 184 9.71 3.01 -3.94
N HIS A 185 8.51 2.57 -4.34
CA HIS A 185 7.68 1.60 -3.61
C HIS A 185 7.18 0.50 -4.54
N THR A 186 7.26 -0.76 -4.10
CA THR A 186 6.84 -1.91 -4.91
C THR A 186 5.34 -1.90 -5.20
N ASN A 187 4.53 -1.35 -4.29
CA ASN A 187 3.08 -1.28 -4.46
C ASN A 187 2.60 -0.32 -5.56
N VAL A 188 3.48 0.47 -6.19
CA VAL A 188 3.09 1.29 -7.36
C VAL A 188 3.13 0.48 -8.65
N MET A 189 3.96 -0.57 -8.69
CA MET A 189 4.17 -1.41 -9.87
C MET A 189 3.51 -2.79 -9.76
N MET A 190 3.00 -3.17 -8.58
CA MET A 190 2.48 -4.52 -8.34
C MET A 190 1.36 -4.59 -7.29
N CYS A 191 0.34 -5.40 -7.58
CA CYS A 191 -0.71 -5.85 -6.67
C CYS A 191 -0.82 -7.39 -6.71
N ILE A 192 -1.00 -8.02 -5.54
CA ILE A 192 -1.23 -9.46 -5.42
C ILE A 192 -2.61 -9.70 -4.82
N GLY A 193 -3.46 -10.39 -5.57
CA GLY A 193 -4.70 -10.98 -5.08
C GLY A 193 -4.52 -12.45 -4.70
N ASP A 194 -5.61 -13.08 -4.27
CA ASP A 194 -5.66 -14.50 -3.91
C ASP A 194 -5.32 -15.38 -5.13
N LYS A 195 -5.88 -15.05 -6.30
CA LYS A 195 -5.77 -15.85 -7.54
C LYS A 195 -5.10 -15.15 -8.71
N PHE A 196 -4.74 -13.88 -8.56
CA PHE A 196 -4.14 -13.10 -9.64
C PHE A 196 -3.01 -12.21 -9.11
N ALA A 197 -2.16 -11.75 -10.03
CA ALA A 197 -1.15 -10.73 -9.76
C ALA A 197 -1.10 -9.73 -10.91
N VAL A 198 -1.21 -8.45 -10.58
CA VAL A 198 -0.99 -7.34 -11.51
C VAL A 198 0.45 -6.87 -11.32
N VAL A 199 1.24 -6.79 -12.38
CA VAL A 199 2.64 -6.36 -12.28
C VAL A 199 3.11 -5.66 -13.55
N CYS A 200 3.89 -4.59 -13.43
CA CYS A 200 4.60 -4.02 -14.56
C CYS A 200 5.93 -4.76 -14.77
N LEU A 201 5.97 -5.84 -15.56
CA LEU A 201 7.20 -6.61 -15.76
C LEU A 201 8.28 -5.80 -16.50
N ASN A 202 7.89 -4.81 -17.30
CA ASN A 202 8.83 -3.95 -18.00
C ASN A 202 9.63 -3.04 -17.07
N SER A 203 9.12 -2.76 -15.87
CA SER A 203 9.85 -2.00 -14.85
C SER A 203 11.06 -2.75 -14.28
N ILE A 204 11.15 -4.08 -14.45
CA ILE A 204 12.27 -4.90 -13.96
C ILE A 204 13.29 -5.05 -15.11
N PRO A 205 14.44 -4.34 -15.09
CA PRO A 205 15.33 -4.29 -16.24
C PRO A 205 16.21 -5.54 -16.36
N ASP A 206 16.55 -6.18 -15.25
CA ASP A 206 17.34 -7.40 -15.24
C ASP A 206 16.47 -8.61 -15.67
N PRO A 207 16.83 -9.32 -16.75
CA PRO A 207 16.03 -10.44 -17.24
C PRO A 207 15.93 -11.62 -16.26
N ALA A 208 16.95 -11.87 -15.43
CA ALA A 208 16.95 -12.94 -14.46
C ALA A 208 16.05 -12.60 -13.25
N GLU A 209 16.09 -11.35 -12.77
CA GLU A 209 15.16 -10.89 -11.74
C GLU A 209 13.71 -10.87 -12.23
N LYS A 210 13.47 -10.42 -13.46
CA LYS A 210 12.14 -10.42 -14.09
C LYS A 210 11.58 -11.84 -14.15
N GLU A 211 12.39 -12.79 -14.62
CA GLU A 211 11.98 -14.19 -14.69
C GLU A 211 11.77 -14.79 -13.29
N LYS A 212 12.62 -14.46 -12.31
CA LYS A 212 12.44 -14.87 -10.91
C LYS A 212 11.09 -14.39 -10.34
N VAL A 213 10.74 -13.12 -10.51
CA VAL A 213 9.47 -12.56 -10.04
C VAL A 213 8.29 -13.25 -10.74
N LYS A 214 8.35 -13.35 -12.07
CA LYS A 214 7.31 -14.00 -12.88
C LYS A 214 7.08 -15.45 -12.46
N GLN A 215 8.15 -16.25 -12.35
CA GLN A 215 8.05 -17.65 -11.96
C GLN A 215 7.55 -17.80 -10.53
N SER A 216 7.97 -16.94 -9.60
CA SER A 216 7.45 -16.96 -8.24
C SER A 216 5.92 -16.79 -8.22
N LEU A 217 5.39 -15.82 -8.97
CA LEU A 217 3.93 -15.60 -9.06
C LEU A 217 3.21 -16.78 -9.71
N LEU A 218 3.72 -17.29 -10.84
CA LEU A 218 3.11 -18.43 -11.54
C LEU A 218 3.14 -19.71 -10.71
N ASN A 219 4.20 -19.96 -9.95
CA ASN A 219 4.34 -21.13 -9.07
C ASN A 219 3.31 -21.14 -7.92
N THR A 220 2.78 -19.97 -7.53
CA THR A 220 1.67 -19.85 -6.58
C THR A 220 0.29 -20.04 -7.22
N GLY A 221 0.24 -20.39 -8.51
CA GLY A 221 -1.00 -20.63 -9.26
C GLY A 221 -1.77 -19.36 -9.61
N LYS A 222 -1.14 -18.19 -9.50
CA LYS A 222 -1.79 -16.91 -9.80
C LYS A 222 -1.79 -16.64 -11.29
N GLU A 223 -2.92 -16.14 -11.80
CA GLU A 223 -2.97 -15.56 -13.14
C GLU A 223 -2.19 -14.24 -13.17
N LEU A 224 -1.32 -14.10 -14.18
CA LEU A 224 -0.46 -12.94 -14.31
C LEU A 224 -1.07 -11.92 -15.29
N ILE A 225 -1.36 -10.73 -14.80
CA ILE A 225 -1.82 -9.59 -15.58
C ILE A 225 -0.67 -8.58 -15.67
N ASP A 226 0.00 -8.55 -16.82
CA ASP A 226 1.05 -7.57 -17.08
C ASP A 226 0.42 -6.19 -17.37
N ILE A 227 1.02 -5.13 -16.83
CA ILE A 227 0.62 -3.73 -17.07
C ILE A 227 1.76 -2.93 -17.69
N THR A 228 1.41 -1.93 -18.49
CA THR A 228 2.39 -1.05 -19.14
C THR A 228 2.96 -0.02 -18.16
N PHE A 229 4.02 0.68 -18.56
CA PHE A 229 4.51 1.85 -17.81
C PHE A 229 3.44 2.93 -17.70
N ASP A 230 2.67 3.19 -18.75
CA ASP A 230 1.58 4.15 -18.74
C ASP A 230 0.50 3.79 -17.70
N GLN A 231 0.10 2.51 -17.64
CA GLN A 231 -0.83 2.02 -16.63
C GLN A 231 -0.25 2.11 -15.21
N MET A 232 1.03 1.78 -15.03
CA MET A 232 1.74 1.96 -13.76
C MET A 232 1.76 3.44 -13.34
N ASN A 233 1.99 4.36 -14.28
CA ASN A 233 1.99 5.81 -14.04
C ASN A 233 0.60 6.35 -13.69
N HIS A 234 -0.46 5.66 -14.11
CA HIS A 234 -1.83 5.88 -13.66
C HIS A 234 -2.23 4.97 -12.49
N PHE A 235 -1.26 4.48 -11.71
CA PHE A 235 -1.45 3.70 -10.48
C PHE A 235 -2.18 2.35 -10.63
N ALA A 236 -2.16 1.73 -11.82
CA ALA A 236 -2.72 0.39 -12.00
C ALA A 236 -2.02 -0.71 -11.19
N GLY A 237 -0.79 -0.49 -10.71
CA GLY A 237 -0.15 -1.40 -9.75
C GLY A 237 -0.64 -1.17 -8.30
N ASN A 238 -1.17 0.01 -7.99
CA ASN A 238 -1.59 0.44 -6.64
C ASN A 238 -3.04 0.04 -6.31
N MET A 239 -3.45 -1.12 -6.80
CA MET A 239 -4.72 -1.74 -6.47
C MET A 239 -4.59 -2.58 -5.20
N LEU A 240 -5.70 -2.85 -4.53
CA LEU A 240 -5.74 -3.76 -3.39
C LEU A 240 -6.98 -4.66 -3.47
N GLN A 241 -6.78 -5.97 -3.37
CA GLN A 241 -7.89 -6.90 -3.16
C GLN A 241 -8.27 -6.90 -1.67
N VAL A 242 -9.53 -6.65 -1.38
CA VAL A 242 -10.13 -6.76 -0.04
C VAL A 242 -11.36 -7.65 -0.13
N GLN A 243 -12.03 -7.90 0.99
CA GLN A 243 -13.33 -8.56 1.00
C GLN A 243 -14.37 -7.71 1.74
N SER A 244 -15.62 -7.89 1.40
CA SER A 244 -16.74 -7.35 2.19
C SER A 244 -17.01 -8.23 3.42
N LYS A 245 -17.86 -7.73 4.34
CA LYS A 245 -18.34 -8.49 5.51
C LYS A 245 -19.05 -9.81 5.16
N ASP A 246 -19.67 -9.91 3.98
CA ASP A 246 -20.31 -11.12 3.46
C ASP A 246 -19.38 -12.00 2.60
N GLY A 247 -18.09 -11.65 2.53
CA GLY A 247 -17.06 -12.46 1.86
C GLY A 247 -16.97 -12.26 0.34
N GLN A 248 -17.62 -11.24 -0.23
CA GLN A 248 -17.43 -10.88 -1.63
C GLN A 248 -16.05 -10.27 -1.83
N SER A 249 -15.27 -10.81 -2.78
CA SER A 249 -13.99 -10.24 -3.19
C SER A 249 -14.20 -8.91 -3.92
N LEU A 250 -13.49 -7.87 -3.48
CA LEU A 250 -13.51 -6.54 -4.04
C LEU A 250 -12.08 -6.16 -4.48
N LEU A 251 -11.94 -5.58 -5.66
CA LEU A 251 -10.68 -5.01 -6.12
C LEU A 251 -10.79 -3.49 -6.13
N VAL A 252 -10.09 -2.88 -5.17
CA VAL A 252 -10.12 -1.44 -4.92
C VAL A 252 -9.01 -0.76 -5.70
N MET A 253 -9.34 0.30 -6.42
CA MET A 253 -8.38 1.12 -7.18
C MET A 253 -8.86 2.57 -7.32
N SER A 254 -7.99 3.47 -7.78
CA SER A 254 -8.39 4.80 -8.21
C SER A 254 -9.16 4.75 -9.54
N GLU A 255 -9.95 5.79 -9.84
CA GLU A 255 -10.57 5.96 -11.15
C GLU A 255 -9.52 6.06 -12.27
N GLN A 256 -8.37 6.72 -12.05
CA GLN A 256 -7.28 6.79 -13.04
C GLN A 256 -6.75 5.40 -13.41
N ALA A 257 -6.43 4.58 -12.40
CA ALA A 257 -6.04 3.19 -12.59
C ALA A 257 -7.08 2.43 -13.42
N TYR A 258 -8.36 2.51 -13.04
CA TYR A 258 -9.44 1.82 -13.76
C TYR A 258 -9.51 2.23 -15.23
N LEU A 259 -9.49 3.55 -15.52
CA LEU A 259 -9.57 4.09 -16.88
C LEU A 259 -8.34 3.76 -17.75
N SER A 260 -7.18 3.47 -17.13
CA SER A 260 -5.97 3.07 -17.84
C SER A 260 -5.98 1.60 -18.30
N LEU A 261 -6.83 0.75 -17.70
CA LEU A 261 -6.86 -0.68 -18.00
C LEU A 261 -7.48 -0.96 -19.37
N GLN A 262 -6.94 -1.97 -20.03
CA GLN A 262 -7.51 -2.49 -21.27
C GLN A 262 -8.77 -3.33 -20.97
N PRO A 263 -9.74 -3.40 -21.90
CA PRO A 263 -10.95 -4.20 -21.73
C PRO A 263 -10.67 -5.67 -21.36
N GLU A 264 -9.62 -6.29 -21.88
CA GLU A 264 -9.24 -7.67 -21.55
C GLU A 264 -8.73 -7.81 -20.11
N GLN A 265 -7.97 -6.82 -19.61
CA GLN A 265 -7.50 -6.80 -18.22
C GLN A 265 -8.69 -6.65 -17.26
N ILE A 266 -9.63 -5.74 -17.57
CA ILE A 266 -10.87 -5.57 -16.79
C ILE A 266 -11.69 -6.88 -16.79
N THR A 267 -11.85 -7.50 -17.96
CA THR A 267 -12.58 -8.78 -18.10
C THR A 267 -11.93 -9.87 -17.27
N THR A 268 -10.59 -9.92 -17.22
CA THR A 268 -9.85 -10.90 -16.43
C THR A 268 -10.02 -10.65 -14.93
N LEU A 269 -9.80 -9.42 -14.47
CA LEU A 269 -9.91 -9.05 -13.06
C LEU A 269 -11.32 -9.23 -12.50
N THR A 270 -12.36 -8.95 -13.30
CA THR A 270 -13.77 -9.10 -12.89
C THR A 270 -14.22 -10.55 -12.71
N GLN A 271 -13.45 -11.53 -13.18
CA GLN A 271 -13.66 -12.95 -12.85
C GLN A 271 -13.30 -13.27 -11.39
N TYR A 272 -12.40 -12.49 -10.79
CA TYR A 272 -11.87 -12.73 -9.44
C TYR A 272 -12.48 -11.84 -8.37
N ALA A 273 -12.82 -10.59 -8.72
CA ALA A 273 -13.33 -9.63 -7.77
C ALA A 273 -14.22 -8.57 -8.43
N LYS A 274 -15.19 -8.05 -7.69
CA LYS A 274 -15.93 -6.85 -8.11
C LYS A 274 -14.98 -5.65 -8.06
N ILE A 275 -14.74 -5.02 -9.19
CA ILE A 275 -13.96 -3.78 -9.23
C ILE A 275 -14.78 -2.64 -8.62
N ILE A 276 -14.15 -1.90 -7.71
CA ILE A 276 -14.69 -0.68 -7.12
C ILE A 276 -13.61 0.40 -7.15
N TYR A 277 -14.00 1.63 -7.51
CA TYR A 277 -13.05 2.72 -7.67
C TYR A 277 -13.60 4.07 -7.22
N ALA A 278 -12.69 5.00 -6.95
CA ALA A 278 -12.99 6.37 -6.52
C ALA A 278 -12.09 7.39 -7.24
N PRO A 279 -12.59 8.61 -7.50
CA PRO A 279 -11.77 9.69 -8.04
C PRO A 279 -10.82 10.22 -6.96
N LEU A 280 -9.52 9.94 -7.09
CA LEU A 280 -8.47 10.32 -6.13
C LEU A 280 -7.46 11.31 -6.73
N TYR A 281 -7.89 12.11 -7.70
CA TYR A 281 -7.02 12.93 -8.54
C TYR A 281 -6.11 13.88 -7.76
N THR A 282 -6.64 14.53 -6.72
CA THR A 282 -5.90 15.47 -5.88
C THR A 282 -4.92 14.72 -4.99
N ILE A 283 -5.36 13.63 -4.38
CA ILE A 283 -4.51 12.80 -3.51
C ILE A 283 -3.34 12.20 -4.30
N GLU A 284 -3.63 11.66 -5.49
CA GLU A 284 -2.62 11.08 -6.38
C GLU A 284 -1.62 12.12 -6.84
N LYS A 285 -2.10 13.27 -7.32
CA LYS A 285 -1.24 14.33 -7.83
C LYS A 285 -0.33 14.93 -6.75
N ASN A 286 -0.88 15.25 -5.58
CA ASN A 286 -0.15 15.99 -4.56
C ASN A 286 0.63 15.08 -3.59
N GLY A 287 0.13 13.88 -3.32
CA GLY A 287 0.72 12.90 -2.40
C GLY A 287 1.54 11.82 -3.10
N GLY A 288 1.37 11.61 -4.40
CA GLY A 288 2.08 10.59 -5.18
C GLY A 288 1.81 9.17 -4.70
N GLY A 289 0.71 8.96 -3.98
CA GLY A 289 0.16 7.68 -3.57
C GLY A 289 -1.30 7.60 -3.97
N SER A 290 -1.81 6.39 -4.17
CA SER A 290 -3.16 6.13 -4.68
C SER A 290 -3.95 5.25 -3.71
N ALA A 291 -5.00 4.59 -4.19
CA ALA A 291 -5.97 3.84 -3.43
C ALA A 291 -5.33 2.91 -2.41
N ARG A 292 -4.42 1.99 -2.81
CA ARG A 292 -3.80 1.05 -1.87
C ARG A 292 -2.96 1.74 -0.79
N CYS A 293 -2.28 2.83 -1.11
CA CYS A 293 -1.48 3.55 -0.11
C CYS A 293 -2.34 4.06 1.06
N MET A 294 -3.60 4.43 0.79
CA MET A 294 -4.52 4.93 1.81
C MET A 294 -5.11 3.84 2.71
N LEU A 295 -4.88 2.55 2.40
CA LEU A 295 -5.51 1.41 3.05
C LEU A 295 -4.47 0.59 3.83
N ALA A 296 -4.49 0.69 5.16
CA ALA A 296 -3.78 -0.26 6.01
C ALA A 296 -4.71 -1.43 6.34
N GLU A 297 -4.40 -2.61 5.80
CA GLU A 297 -5.13 -3.85 6.05
C GLU A 297 -4.98 -4.29 7.52
N VAL A 298 -6.10 -4.48 8.22
CA VAL A 298 -6.11 -4.99 9.60
C VAL A 298 -6.46 -6.48 9.55
N HIS A 299 -5.43 -7.34 9.59
CA HIS A 299 -5.59 -8.80 9.64
C HIS A 299 -5.70 -9.35 11.07
N LEU A 300 -5.69 -8.49 12.09
CA LEU A 300 -5.72 -8.91 13.48
C LEU A 300 -7.00 -9.73 13.79
N PRO A 301 -6.93 -10.72 14.69
CA PRO A 301 -8.13 -11.37 15.22
C PRO A 301 -9.04 -10.37 15.93
N VAL A 302 -10.36 -10.51 15.77
CA VAL A 302 -11.33 -9.73 16.54
C VAL A 302 -11.29 -10.19 18.01
N GLY A 303 -11.39 -9.25 18.96
CA GLY A 303 -11.51 -9.56 20.39
C GLY A 303 -12.71 -10.49 20.65
N LEU A 304 -12.55 -11.48 21.53
CA LEU A 304 -13.60 -12.46 21.84
C LEU A 304 -14.80 -11.87 22.63
N ASP A 305 -14.73 -10.60 23.02
CA ASP A 305 -15.70 -9.93 23.91
C ASP A 305 -16.61 -8.89 23.20
N LEU A 306 -16.79 -8.99 21.86
CA LEU A 306 -17.74 -8.18 21.08
C LEU A 306 -18.90 -9.01 20.52
#